data_AF-A0A2D6M6V4-F1
#
_entry.id   AF-A0A2D6M6V4-F1
#
_cell.length_a   1.000
_cell.length_b   1.000
_cell.length_c   1.000
_cell.angle_alpha   90.00
_cell.angle_beta   90.00
_cell.angle_gamma   90.00
#
_symmetry.space_group_name_H-M   'P 1'
#
loop_
_entity.id
_entity.type
_entity.pdbx_description
1 polymer ?
#
loop_
_entity_poly.entity_id
_entity_poly.type
_entity_poly.pdbx_seq_one_letter_code
_entity_poly.pdbx_strand_id
1 'polypeptide(L)'
;MSTRLTLSAGKKAAKSFITKASRAWGIPASDFHIAGSIRRKEPEVGDVDLVVVVGGESQEIYPGIPIPGVRFDHGASKARTYFLPRKSGDVKVNVWFTPEAHLGGMMLFATGSGRYNINLRNRAKKMGMKLTRYGISKGDRVLASRTEEEIYALLDKRWYAPEERTENAMRQRGAARAKRKRAAQKATPPVEGLFDLDAYLKGSKASDWRMGSRAWWKAVVHATDSVTYEREVEFESPSGDKFAAADAAIEKAYELTFDEWDREINQDLDTDVDEVKELYRTSIRELKGSTARNTSVMLATKWKPTSDPKGWWASEKFDGLRAVWDGKKFITRYGNTFRAPPWFTADFPKKKLDGELWAGRGNFQQASSVVRSHAAGERWKGITYMVFDAPSSKDFEDRQADLKALFRRKKPRHAKLVTQTRVRNDAHLAQLLKRAEAKGGEGIMLREPGSPWRVGRWPWIAKVKSLDTAEARVVGYTKGKGSFSGMVGALIVAMKDGKEFKISSGLDYNDRMNPPKVGAMVEYAYQGKSDRGIPKLARYIRVRKDVPKTRARKVSSSGKFDLDAELFDLDAFLGLD
;
A
#
# COMPACT_ATOMS: atom_id res chain seq x y z
N MET A 1 34.61 -17.36 -21.35
CA MET A 1 34.42 -17.95 -20.01
C MET A 1 34.73 -16.89 -18.97
N SER A 2 33.87 -16.64 -17.99
CA SER A 2 34.12 -15.63 -16.95
C SER A 2 35.17 -16.17 -15.98
N THR A 3 36.41 -15.69 -16.06
CA THR A 3 37.47 -16.06 -15.13
C THR A 3 37.12 -15.52 -13.74
N ARG A 4 36.70 -16.41 -12.83
CA ARG A 4 36.48 -16.06 -11.42
C ARG A 4 37.83 -15.66 -10.80
N LEU A 5 37.85 -14.55 -10.07
CA LEU A 5 39.02 -14.09 -9.33
C LEU A 5 38.95 -14.53 -7.88
N THR A 6 40.09 -14.76 -7.23
CA THR A 6 40.14 -14.82 -5.76
C THR A 6 39.78 -13.46 -5.17
N LEU A 7 39.28 -13.43 -3.93
CA LEU A 7 38.99 -12.17 -3.22
C LEU A 7 40.17 -11.18 -3.25
N SER A 8 41.40 -11.67 -3.04
CA SER A 8 42.62 -10.85 -3.11
C SER A 8 42.86 -10.29 -4.50
N ALA A 9 42.70 -11.10 -5.55
CA ALA A 9 42.83 -10.65 -6.94
C ALA A 9 41.73 -9.66 -7.34
N GLY A 10 40.50 -9.85 -6.84
CA GLY A 10 39.37 -8.92 -7.01
C GLY A 10 39.61 -7.57 -6.34
N LYS A 11 40.09 -7.55 -5.10
CA LYS A 11 40.49 -6.31 -4.39
C LYS A 11 41.59 -5.56 -5.14
N LYS A 12 42.60 -6.26 -5.66
CA LYS A 12 43.66 -5.66 -6.49
C LYS A 12 43.10 -5.07 -7.79
N ALA A 13 42.19 -5.78 -8.46
CA ALA A 13 41.52 -5.27 -9.66
C ALA A 13 40.68 -4.03 -9.37
N ALA A 14 39.90 -4.03 -8.29
CA ALA A 14 39.12 -2.88 -7.84
C ALA A 14 40.01 -1.66 -7.57
N LYS A 15 41.10 -1.83 -6.80
CA LYS A 15 42.05 -0.73 -6.53
C LYS A 15 42.69 -0.19 -7.81
N SER A 16 43.13 -1.08 -8.71
CA SER A 16 43.69 -0.67 -10.00
C SER A 16 42.69 0.10 -10.85
N PHE A 17 41.43 -0.35 -10.91
CA PHE A 17 40.37 0.36 -11.61
C PHE A 17 40.10 1.72 -11.00
N ILE A 18 39.95 1.81 -9.67
CA ILE A 18 39.70 3.05 -8.94
C ILE A 18 40.81 4.07 -9.22
N THR A 19 42.09 3.66 -9.19
CA THR A 19 43.21 4.57 -9.52
C THR A 19 43.11 5.13 -10.93
N LYS A 20 42.82 4.28 -11.93
CA LYS A 20 42.67 4.72 -13.33
C LYS A 20 41.45 5.63 -13.52
N ALA A 21 40.31 5.23 -12.95
CA ALA A 21 39.03 5.93 -13.05
C ALA A 21 39.07 7.28 -12.32
N SER A 22 39.61 7.33 -11.10
CA SER A 22 39.80 8.55 -10.32
C SER A 22 40.59 9.60 -11.10
N ARG A 23 41.72 9.20 -11.72
CA ARG A 23 42.51 10.09 -12.59
C ARG A 23 41.77 10.50 -13.85
N ALA A 24 41.12 9.56 -14.53
CA ALA A 24 40.43 9.83 -15.80
C ALA A 24 39.19 10.71 -15.64
N TRP A 25 38.49 10.60 -14.51
CA TRP A 25 37.21 11.26 -14.27
C TRP A 25 37.32 12.49 -13.37
N GLY A 26 38.49 12.74 -12.78
CA GLY A 26 38.69 13.83 -11.82
C GLY A 26 37.88 13.64 -10.53
N ILE A 27 37.49 12.41 -10.20
CA ILE A 27 36.74 12.07 -9.00
C ILE A 27 37.73 11.57 -7.93
N PRO A 28 37.72 12.10 -6.71
CA PRO A 28 38.55 11.60 -5.61
C PRO A 28 38.37 10.10 -5.38
N ALA A 29 39.46 9.37 -5.14
CA ALA A 29 39.40 7.93 -4.87
C ALA A 29 38.56 7.60 -3.62
N SER A 30 38.40 8.55 -2.69
CA SER A 30 37.54 8.45 -1.49
C SER A 30 36.05 8.30 -1.81
N ASP A 31 35.60 8.77 -2.98
CA ASP A 31 34.21 8.69 -3.40
C ASP A 31 33.88 7.35 -4.08
N PHE A 32 34.87 6.46 -4.24
CA PHE A 32 34.69 5.12 -4.78
C PHE A 32 34.54 4.10 -3.65
N HIS A 33 33.36 3.51 -3.54
CA HIS A 33 33.05 2.47 -2.58
C HIS A 33 33.00 1.10 -3.26
N ILE A 34 33.80 0.16 -2.75
CA ILE A 34 33.75 -1.23 -3.20
C ILE A 34 32.47 -1.89 -2.69
N ALA A 35 31.73 -2.54 -3.57
CA ALA A 35 30.47 -3.22 -3.28
C ALA A 35 30.52 -4.71 -3.70
N GLY A 36 29.34 -5.31 -3.89
CA GLY A 36 29.19 -6.66 -4.40
C GLY A 36 29.93 -7.74 -3.61
N SER A 37 30.42 -8.73 -4.35
CA SER A 37 31.08 -9.93 -3.83
C SER A 37 32.32 -9.61 -2.99
N ILE A 38 33.06 -8.56 -3.37
CA ILE A 38 34.26 -8.12 -2.65
C ILE A 38 33.90 -7.58 -1.26
N ARG A 39 32.88 -6.71 -1.17
CA ARG A 39 32.42 -6.18 0.12
C ARG A 39 31.82 -7.26 1.01
N ARG A 40 31.18 -8.28 0.42
CA ARG A 40 30.69 -9.47 1.13
C ARG A 40 31.78 -10.49 1.49
N LYS A 41 33.05 -10.25 1.13
CA LYS A 41 34.19 -11.17 1.37
C LYS A 41 33.96 -12.58 0.77
N GLU A 42 33.27 -12.69 -0.36
CA GLU A 42 33.10 -13.97 -1.06
C GLU A 42 34.48 -14.47 -1.55
N PRO A 43 34.77 -15.78 -1.46
CA PRO A 43 36.06 -16.34 -1.85
C PRO A 43 36.32 -16.17 -3.35
N GLU A 44 35.26 -16.24 -4.15
CA GLU A 44 35.28 -16.06 -5.60
C GLU A 44 34.53 -14.80 -6.04
N VAL A 45 35.18 -13.99 -6.87
CA VAL A 45 34.68 -12.72 -7.40
C VAL A 45 34.50 -12.87 -8.90
N GLY A 46 33.25 -12.81 -9.39
CA GLY A 46 32.95 -12.87 -10.83
C GLY A 46 33.14 -11.52 -11.52
N ASP A 47 32.72 -10.45 -10.86
CA ASP A 47 32.85 -9.08 -11.29
C ASP A 47 33.14 -8.15 -10.10
N VAL A 48 33.73 -7.00 -10.41
CA VAL A 48 33.99 -5.93 -9.46
C VAL A 48 32.81 -4.96 -9.49
N ASP A 49 32.06 -4.83 -8.39
CA ASP A 49 31.02 -3.82 -8.26
C ASP A 49 31.56 -2.61 -7.49
N LEU A 50 31.39 -1.41 -8.05
CA LEU A 50 31.75 -0.14 -7.43
C LEU A 50 30.55 0.78 -7.37
N VAL A 51 30.41 1.52 -6.27
CA VAL A 51 29.50 2.64 -6.12
C VAL A 51 30.35 3.91 -6.07
N VAL A 52 30.02 4.90 -6.89
CA VAL A 52 30.77 6.16 -6.97
C VAL A 52 29.85 7.29 -6.57
N VAL A 53 30.22 8.04 -5.53
CA VAL A 53 29.51 9.24 -5.11
C VAL A 53 29.83 10.37 -6.09
N VAL A 54 28.80 11.05 -6.58
CA VAL A 54 28.92 12.16 -7.52
C VAL A 54 28.03 13.33 -7.11
N GLY A 55 28.46 14.55 -7.44
CA GLY A 55 27.65 15.75 -7.25
C GLY A 55 26.50 15.85 -8.25
N GLY A 56 25.34 16.37 -7.82
CA GLY A 56 24.14 16.55 -8.64
C GLY A 56 23.05 15.47 -8.46
N GLU A 57 21.81 15.75 -8.88
CA GLU A 57 20.64 14.91 -8.58
C GLU A 57 20.47 13.66 -9.47
N SER A 58 21.24 13.50 -10.57
CA SER A 58 21.00 12.43 -11.56
C SER A 58 22.22 11.56 -11.85
N GLN A 59 22.00 10.24 -11.78
CA GLN A 59 22.92 9.20 -12.26
C GLN A 59 23.19 9.28 -13.78
N GLU A 60 22.41 10.07 -14.52
CA GLU A 60 22.39 10.11 -15.99
C GLU A 60 23.44 11.07 -16.59
N ILE A 61 24.20 11.81 -15.77
CA ILE A 61 25.23 12.76 -16.25
C ILE A 61 26.57 12.06 -16.59
N TYR A 62 26.77 10.80 -16.15
CA TYR A 62 28.02 10.05 -16.36
C TYR A 62 27.90 8.86 -17.35
N PRO A 63 27.32 9.01 -18.57
CA PRO A 63 27.38 7.94 -19.57
C PRO A 63 28.76 7.90 -20.24
N GLY A 64 29.40 6.72 -20.16
CA GLY A 64 30.48 6.31 -21.06
C GLY A 64 31.77 7.11 -21.02
N ILE A 65 32.17 7.61 -19.84
CA ILE A 65 33.44 8.31 -19.69
C ILE A 65 34.59 7.33 -19.92
N PRO A 66 35.35 7.46 -21.03
CA PRO A 66 36.41 6.53 -21.36
C PRO A 66 37.50 6.53 -20.29
N ILE A 67 38.05 5.35 -19.99
CA ILE A 67 39.29 5.22 -19.23
C ILE A 67 40.34 4.67 -20.20
N PRO A 68 41.49 5.35 -20.38
CA PRO A 68 42.55 4.87 -21.26
C PRO A 68 42.96 3.42 -20.95
N GLY A 69 42.96 2.57 -21.99
CA GLY A 69 43.32 1.16 -21.88
C GLY A 69 42.31 0.31 -21.09
N VAL A 70 41.06 0.75 -20.94
CA VAL A 70 39.97 -0.02 -20.35
C VAL A 70 38.79 0.01 -21.32
N ARG A 71 38.33 -1.17 -21.73
CA ARG A 71 37.21 -1.28 -22.67
C ARG A 71 35.91 -0.94 -21.93
N PHE A 72 35.02 -0.22 -22.60
CA PHE A 72 33.73 0.18 -22.09
C PHE A 72 32.62 -0.44 -22.92
N ASP A 73 31.54 -0.87 -22.26
CA ASP A 73 30.37 -1.47 -22.90
C ASP A 73 29.09 -0.83 -22.39
N HIS A 74 28.31 -0.28 -23.32
CA HIS A 74 26.94 0.17 -23.08
C HIS A 74 26.01 -1.05 -23.01
N GLY A 75 26.16 -1.85 -21.95
CA GLY A 75 25.23 -2.95 -21.69
C GLY A 75 23.82 -2.45 -21.40
N ALA A 76 22.81 -3.32 -21.57
CA ALA A 76 21.41 -3.06 -21.21
C ALA A 76 21.16 -2.83 -19.70
N SER A 77 22.22 -2.95 -18.88
CA SER A 77 22.15 -2.78 -17.43
C SER A 77 22.18 -1.30 -17.05
N LYS A 78 21.60 -0.95 -15.90
CA LYS A 78 21.65 0.43 -15.38
C LYS A 78 23.01 0.81 -14.76
N ALA A 79 23.95 -0.13 -14.64
CA ALA A 79 25.34 0.14 -14.28
C ALA A 79 26.16 0.43 -15.54
N ARG A 80 27.25 1.18 -15.40
CA ARG A 80 28.26 1.30 -16.45
C ARG A 80 29.22 0.13 -16.35
N THR A 81 29.35 -0.64 -17.42
CA THR A 81 30.21 -1.83 -17.44
C THR A 81 31.51 -1.52 -18.16
N TYR A 82 32.62 -1.79 -17.47
CA TYR A 82 33.97 -1.68 -17.99
C TYR A 82 34.64 -3.04 -17.94
N PHE A 83 35.63 -3.24 -18.80
CA PHE A 83 36.45 -4.44 -18.87
C PHE A 83 37.90 -4.02 -18.69
N LEU A 84 38.43 -4.28 -17.49
CA LEU A 84 39.80 -3.98 -17.11
C LEU A 84 40.72 -5.10 -17.61
N PRO A 85 41.64 -4.82 -18.56
CA PRO A 85 42.52 -5.85 -19.09
C PRO A 85 43.48 -6.39 -18.04
N ARG A 86 43.67 -7.71 -18.01
CA ARG A 86 44.71 -8.40 -17.22
C ARG A 86 45.30 -9.55 -18.03
N LYS A 87 46.50 -10.01 -17.62
CA LYS A 87 47.17 -11.18 -18.22
C LYS A 87 46.28 -12.45 -18.22
N SER A 88 45.42 -12.60 -17.21
CA SER A 88 44.50 -13.74 -17.04
C SER A 88 43.14 -13.53 -17.72
N GLY A 89 43.00 -12.51 -18.57
CA GLY A 89 41.74 -12.08 -19.18
C GLY A 89 41.11 -10.85 -18.53
N ASP A 90 40.18 -10.24 -19.25
CA ASP A 90 39.47 -9.03 -18.83
C ASP A 90 38.66 -9.27 -17.55
N VAL A 91 38.73 -8.32 -16.62
CA VAL A 91 37.88 -8.27 -15.43
C VAL A 91 36.73 -7.33 -15.67
N LYS A 92 35.51 -7.84 -15.55
CA LYS A 92 34.30 -7.02 -15.61
C LYS A 92 34.17 -6.15 -14.36
N VAL A 93 33.94 -4.85 -14.56
CA VAL A 93 33.73 -3.85 -13.51
C VAL A 93 32.40 -3.15 -13.75
N ASN A 94 31.45 -3.27 -12.82
CA ASN A 94 30.19 -2.54 -12.84
C ASN A 94 30.30 -1.31 -11.95
N VAL A 95 30.01 -0.15 -12.49
CA VAL A 95 30.08 1.13 -11.78
C VAL A 95 28.68 1.74 -11.67
N TRP A 96 28.28 2.01 -10.43
CA TRP A 96 27.02 2.62 -10.05
C TRP A 96 27.28 4.03 -9.54
N PHE A 97 26.89 5.05 -10.30
CA PHE A 97 26.99 6.44 -9.83
C PHE A 97 25.81 6.77 -8.93
N THR A 98 26.00 7.49 -7.83
CA THR A 98 24.91 7.89 -6.94
C THR A 98 25.19 9.25 -6.29
N PRO A 99 24.16 10.09 -6.06
CA PRO A 99 24.29 11.21 -5.14
C PRO A 99 24.51 10.70 -3.72
N GLU A 100 25.21 11.48 -2.89
CA GLU A 100 25.47 11.16 -1.48
C GLU A 100 24.17 10.88 -0.70
N ALA A 101 23.11 11.62 -1.01
CA ALA A 101 21.79 11.46 -0.40
C ALA A 101 21.20 10.04 -0.55
N HIS A 102 21.66 9.25 -1.52
CA HIS A 102 21.19 7.90 -1.80
C HIS A 102 22.24 6.81 -1.55
N LEU A 103 23.39 7.17 -0.95
CA LEU A 103 24.53 6.27 -0.80
C LEU A 103 24.15 4.94 -0.10
N GLY A 104 23.44 4.99 1.04
CA GLY A 104 23.02 3.80 1.77
C GLY A 104 22.11 2.88 0.95
N GLY A 105 21.13 3.46 0.23
CA GLY A 105 20.28 2.70 -0.68
C GLY A 105 21.05 2.03 -1.82
N MET A 106 22.03 2.74 -2.39
CA MET A 106 22.86 2.22 -3.47
C MET A 106 23.83 1.15 -2.98
N MET A 107 24.50 1.37 -1.85
CA MET A 107 25.39 0.40 -1.23
C MET A 107 24.66 -0.88 -0.89
N LEU A 108 23.45 -0.79 -0.33
CA LEU A 108 22.64 -1.96 -0.02
C LEU A 108 22.29 -2.74 -1.30
N PHE A 109 21.87 -2.04 -2.35
CA PHE A 109 21.53 -2.62 -3.64
C PHE A 109 22.74 -3.30 -4.32
N ALA A 110 23.88 -2.61 -4.40
CA ALA A 110 25.08 -3.12 -5.06
C ALA A 110 25.81 -4.19 -4.23
N THR A 111 25.65 -4.19 -2.90
CA THR A 111 26.32 -5.16 -2.00
C THR A 111 25.50 -6.41 -1.76
N GLY A 112 24.17 -6.35 -1.71
CA GLY A 112 23.36 -7.55 -1.47
C GLY A 112 23.41 -8.53 -2.64
N SER A 113 23.37 -9.84 -2.37
CA SER A 113 23.11 -10.81 -3.44
C SER A 113 21.72 -10.57 -4.04
N GLY A 114 21.47 -11.08 -5.26
CA GLY A 114 20.16 -10.98 -5.90
C GLY A 114 19.04 -11.48 -4.97
N ARG A 115 19.24 -12.65 -4.35
CA ARG A 115 18.29 -13.22 -3.38
C ARG A 115 18.16 -12.37 -2.12
N TYR A 116 19.26 -11.85 -1.58
CA TYR A 116 19.26 -11.01 -0.39
C TYR A 116 18.43 -9.73 -0.61
N ASN A 117 18.67 -9.08 -1.74
CA ASN A 117 17.95 -7.88 -2.15
C ASN A 117 16.45 -8.14 -2.36
N ILE A 118 16.08 -9.26 -2.97
CA ILE A 118 14.67 -9.66 -3.13
C ILE A 118 14.01 -9.85 -1.77
N ASN A 119 14.68 -10.49 -0.80
CA ASN A 119 14.15 -10.70 0.54
C ASN A 119 13.88 -9.38 1.27
N LEU A 120 14.82 -8.42 1.21
CA LEU A 120 14.62 -7.10 1.82
C LEU A 120 13.49 -6.31 1.15
N ARG A 121 13.39 -6.34 -0.19
CA ARG A 121 12.29 -5.68 -0.91
C ARG A 121 10.93 -6.30 -0.59
N ASN A 122 10.86 -7.62 -0.45
CA ASN A 122 9.63 -8.31 -0.06
C ASN A 122 9.21 -7.96 1.38
N ARG A 123 10.17 -7.82 2.30
CA ARG A 123 9.91 -7.30 3.67
C ARG A 123 9.36 -5.88 3.60
N ALA A 124 10.02 -4.97 2.87
CA ALA A 124 9.55 -3.60 2.68
C ALA A 124 8.10 -3.57 2.16
N LYS A 125 7.82 -4.39 1.14
CA LYS A 125 6.48 -4.50 0.53
C LYS A 125 5.42 -4.98 1.51
N LYS A 126 5.73 -5.96 2.36
CA LYS A 126 4.82 -6.43 3.42
C LYS A 126 4.49 -5.33 4.42
N MET A 127 5.43 -4.41 4.66
CA MET A 127 5.27 -3.24 5.53
C MET A 127 4.65 -2.02 4.82
N GLY A 128 4.16 -2.18 3.58
CA GLY A 128 3.57 -1.09 2.80
C GLY A 128 4.59 -0.05 2.31
N MET A 129 5.88 -0.43 2.26
CA MET A 129 6.98 0.40 1.80
C MET A 129 7.59 -0.15 0.51
N LYS A 130 8.42 0.64 -0.15
CA LYS A 130 9.16 0.28 -1.36
C LYS A 130 10.64 0.56 -1.14
N LEU A 131 11.45 -0.51 -1.12
CA LEU A 131 12.90 -0.43 -1.12
C LEU A 131 13.44 -0.45 -2.56
N THR A 132 14.26 0.53 -2.90
CA THR A 132 14.93 0.67 -4.20
C THR A 132 16.41 1.04 -4.00
N ARG A 133 17.17 1.17 -5.09
CA ARG A 133 18.55 1.69 -5.05
C ARG A 133 18.65 3.15 -4.56
N TYR A 134 17.52 3.86 -4.48
CA TYR A 134 17.45 5.23 -3.96
C TYR A 134 17.08 5.29 -2.47
N GLY A 135 16.95 4.13 -1.81
CA GLY A 135 16.49 4.02 -0.43
C GLY A 135 15.09 3.43 -0.29
N ILE A 136 14.52 3.56 0.89
CA ILE A 136 13.20 3.06 1.27
C ILE A 136 12.17 4.19 1.34
N SER A 137 10.97 3.94 0.80
CA SER A 137 9.92 4.95 0.64
C SER A 137 8.55 4.40 1.02
N LYS A 138 7.62 5.30 1.38
CA LYS A 138 6.20 4.98 1.60
C LYS A 138 5.34 5.99 0.86
N GLY A 139 4.64 5.53 -0.17
CA GLY A 139 4.06 6.44 -1.17
C GLY A 139 5.18 7.21 -1.89
N ASP A 140 5.02 8.53 -1.98
CA ASP A 140 6.00 9.42 -2.63
C ASP A 140 7.08 9.95 -1.68
N ARG A 141 7.00 9.62 -0.38
CA ARG A 141 7.97 10.07 0.62
C ARG A 141 9.11 9.07 0.76
N VAL A 142 10.35 9.53 0.57
CA VAL A 142 11.57 8.80 0.96
C VAL A 142 11.69 8.87 2.49
N LEU A 143 11.83 7.71 3.13
CA LEU A 143 11.93 7.58 4.58
C LEU A 143 13.39 7.46 5.04
N ALA A 144 14.21 6.72 4.31
CA ALA A 144 15.65 6.65 4.53
C ALA A 144 16.37 6.31 3.23
N SER A 145 17.58 6.84 3.06
CA SER A 145 18.38 6.63 1.85
C SER A 145 19.88 6.83 2.04
N ARG A 146 20.31 7.52 3.10
CA ARG A 146 21.72 7.91 3.31
C ARG A 146 22.56 6.78 3.88
N THR A 147 22.03 6.00 4.83
CA THR A 147 22.77 4.87 5.45
C THR A 147 22.03 3.55 5.28
N GLU A 148 22.76 2.43 5.39
CA GLU A 148 22.13 1.10 5.32
C GLU A 148 21.33 0.85 6.61
N GLU A 149 21.88 1.26 7.74
CA GLU A 149 21.38 1.14 9.11
C GLU A 149 19.97 1.75 9.25
N GLU A 150 19.75 2.97 8.75
CA GLU A 150 18.42 3.60 8.73
C GLU A 150 17.40 2.77 7.93
N ILE A 151 17.84 2.14 6.83
CA ILE A 151 16.99 1.29 6.01
C ILE A 151 16.67 -0.01 6.77
N TYR A 152 17.63 -0.62 7.46
CA TYR A 152 17.40 -1.82 8.28
C TYR A 152 16.45 -1.54 9.44
N ALA A 153 16.61 -0.40 10.13
CA ALA A 153 15.73 0.02 11.21
C ALA A 153 14.27 0.12 10.74
N LEU A 154 14.02 0.76 9.59
CA LEU A 154 12.68 0.85 9.01
C LEU A 154 12.09 -0.50 8.59
N LEU A 155 12.94 -1.48 8.27
CA LEU A 155 12.52 -2.84 7.93
C LEU A 155 12.29 -3.74 9.15
N ASP A 156 12.44 -3.19 10.35
CA ASP A 156 12.37 -3.93 11.62
C ASP A 156 13.27 -5.17 11.53
N LYS A 157 14.55 -4.90 11.26
CA LYS A 157 15.62 -5.88 11.16
C LYS A 157 16.88 -5.33 11.80
N ARG A 158 17.59 -6.20 12.53
CA ARG A 158 19.00 -5.97 12.84
C ARG A 158 19.77 -5.70 11.55
N TRP A 159 20.70 -4.75 11.61
CA TRP A 159 21.70 -4.56 10.57
C TRP A 159 22.63 -5.79 10.50
N TYR A 160 22.82 -6.30 9.29
CA TYR A 160 23.74 -7.41 9.04
C TYR A 160 25.01 -6.86 8.43
N ALA A 161 26.18 -7.31 8.91
CA ALA A 161 27.44 -6.97 8.27
C ALA A 161 27.46 -7.50 6.81
N PRO A 162 28.17 -6.86 5.87
CA PRO A 162 28.18 -7.30 4.47
C PRO A 162 28.48 -8.79 4.25
N GLU A 163 29.43 -9.37 4.99
CA GLU A 163 29.77 -10.80 4.99
C GLU A 163 28.61 -11.72 5.43
N GLU A 164 27.67 -11.19 6.20
CA GLU A 164 26.47 -11.91 6.62
C GLU A 164 25.35 -11.86 5.56
N ARG A 165 25.52 -11.10 4.48
CA ARG A 165 24.50 -10.90 3.43
C ARG A 165 24.64 -11.88 2.25
N THR A 166 25.54 -12.86 2.37
CA THR A 166 25.78 -13.90 1.35
C THR A 166 24.62 -14.90 1.30
N GLU A 167 24.48 -15.60 0.18
CA GLU A 167 23.46 -16.66 0.07
C GLU A 167 23.73 -17.82 1.01
N ASN A 168 25.01 -18.16 1.23
CA ASN A 168 25.38 -19.20 2.17
C ASN A 168 25.06 -18.81 3.62
N ALA A 169 25.37 -17.58 4.04
CA ALA A 169 25.01 -17.09 5.38
C ALA A 169 23.48 -17.05 5.57
N MET A 170 22.72 -16.65 4.56
CA MET A 170 21.25 -16.74 4.59
C MET A 170 20.77 -18.19 4.75
N ARG A 171 21.35 -19.13 4.01
CA ARG A 171 20.98 -20.55 4.07
C ARG A 171 21.30 -21.14 5.44
N GLN A 172 22.48 -20.86 5.99
CA GLN A 172 22.89 -21.30 7.34
C GLN A 172 21.94 -20.78 8.41
N ARG A 173 21.58 -19.49 8.38
CA ARG A 173 20.58 -18.91 9.29
C ARG A 173 19.21 -19.56 9.13
N GLY A 174 18.78 -19.80 7.89
CA GLY A 174 17.52 -20.49 7.60
C GLY A 174 17.50 -21.91 8.18
N ALA A 175 18.60 -22.66 8.01
CA ALA A 175 18.76 -24.01 8.54
C ALA A 175 18.80 -24.00 10.08
N ALA A 176 19.52 -23.06 10.71
CA ALA A 176 19.54 -22.90 12.16
C ALA A 176 18.14 -22.61 12.72
N ARG A 177 17.38 -21.72 12.06
CA ARG A 177 15.99 -21.43 12.43
C ARG A 177 15.08 -22.65 12.26
N ALA A 178 15.24 -23.43 11.19
CA ALA A 178 14.49 -24.66 10.98
C ALA A 178 14.85 -25.75 12.00
N LYS A 179 16.14 -25.88 12.37
CA LYS A 179 16.61 -26.80 13.42
C LYS A 179 16.01 -26.42 14.77
N ARG A 180 16.04 -25.15 15.16
CA ARG A 180 15.38 -24.63 16.38
C ARG A 180 13.88 -24.92 16.36
N LYS A 181 13.20 -24.68 15.23
CA LYS A 181 11.78 -25.01 15.07
C LYS A 181 11.50 -26.51 15.25
N ARG A 182 12.31 -27.39 14.65
CA ARG A 182 12.18 -28.85 14.78
C ARG A 182 12.47 -29.34 16.19
N ALA A 183 13.46 -28.75 16.87
CA ALA A 183 13.76 -29.05 18.26
C ALA A 183 12.59 -28.66 19.18
N ALA A 184 12.02 -27.47 18.96
CA ALA A 184 10.81 -27.03 19.67
C ALA A 184 9.61 -27.97 19.42
N GLN A 185 9.43 -28.47 18.20
CA GLN A 185 8.35 -29.42 17.85
C GLN A 185 8.57 -30.84 18.39
N LYS A 186 9.82 -31.31 18.51
CA LYS A 186 10.13 -32.64 19.08
C LYS A 186 10.04 -32.68 20.61
N ALA A 187 10.15 -31.53 21.27
CA ALA A 187 10.01 -31.40 22.72
C ALA A 187 8.54 -31.39 23.18
N THR A 188 7.57 -31.53 22.26
CA THR A 188 6.14 -31.59 22.56
C THR A 188 5.65 -33.05 22.46
N PRO A 189 5.13 -33.69 23.54
CA PRO A 189 4.69 -35.09 23.52
C PRO A 189 3.42 -35.29 22.67
N PRO A 190 3.12 -36.51 22.20
CA PRO A 190 1.95 -36.76 21.37
C PRO A 190 0.70 -36.90 22.23
N VAL A 191 -0.40 -36.23 21.86
CA VAL A 191 -1.72 -36.43 22.46
C VAL A 191 -2.76 -36.59 21.34
N GLU A 192 -3.45 -37.74 21.36
CA GLU A 192 -4.65 -38.02 20.58
C GLU A 192 -5.84 -37.21 21.12
N GLY A 193 -6.64 -36.67 20.19
CA GLY A 193 -7.83 -35.86 20.47
C GLY A 193 -7.63 -34.41 20.07
N LEU A 194 -7.70 -34.12 18.77
CA LEU A 194 -7.46 -32.77 18.22
C LEU A 194 -8.72 -31.92 18.18
N PHE A 195 -8.63 -30.69 18.71
CA PHE A 195 -9.50 -29.57 18.39
C PHE A 195 -8.76 -28.66 17.41
N ASP A 196 -9.26 -28.61 16.18
CA ASP A 196 -8.65 -27.86 15.08
C ASP A 196 -9.19 -26.41 15.06
N LEU A 197 -8.33 -25.45 15.42
CA LEU A 197 -8.62 -24.02 15.41
C LEU A 197 -8.96 -23.51 14.00
N ASP A 198 -8.43 -24.15 12.95
CA ASP A 198 -8.73 -23.85 11.55
C ASP A 198 -10.13 -24.34 11.17
N ALA A 199 -10.61 -25.44 11.76
CA ALA A 199 -11.99 -25.91 11.64
C ALA A 199 -12.98 -25.02 12.41
N TYR A 200 -12.60 -24.56 13.61
CA TYR A 200 -13.36 -23.57 14.39
C TYR A 200 -13.52 -22.23 13.64
N LEU A 201 -12.47 -21.76 12.96
CA LEU A 201 -12.51 -20.54 12.14
C LEU A 201 -13.26 -20.72 10.82
N LYS A 202 -13.47 -21.97 10.35
CA LYS A 202 -14.17 -22.31 9.09
C LYS A 202 -15.63 -22.77 9.26
N GLY A 203 -16.18 -22.75 10.47
CA GLY A 203 -17.64 -22.78 10.69
C GLY A 203 -18.25 -24.15 10.97
N SER A 204 -17.74 -24.87 11.97
CA SER A 204 -18.49 -25.97 12.59
C SER A 204 -19.73 -25.46 13.33
N LYS A 205 -20.84 -26.21 13.28
CA LYS A 205 -22.12 -25.82 13.91
C LYS A 205 -22.04 -25.90 15.44
N ALA A 206 -22.64 -24.94 16.12
CA ALA A 206 -22.67 -24.83 17.59
C ALA A 206 -23.58 -25.86 18.29
N SER A 207 -24.18 -26.80 17.57
CA SER A 207 -25.13 -27.80 18.10
C SER A 207 -24.47 -28.96 18.85
N ASP A 208 -23.16 -29.14 18.73
CA ASP A 208 -22.48 -30.38 19.16
C ASP A 208 -21.88 -30.30 20.58
N TRP A 209 -22.29 -29.33 21.40
CA TRP A 209 -21.61 -28.97 22.65
C TRP A 209 -22.48 -29.30 23.89
N ARG A 210 -22.09 -30.29 24.70
CA ARG A 210 -22.70 -30.55 26.03
C ARG A 210 -22.02 -29.71 27.12
N MET A 211 -22.81 -29.19 28.08
CA MET A 211 -22.28 -28.50 29.27
C MET A 211 -21.73 -29.50 30.29
N GLY A 212 -20.55 -29.20 30.86
CA GLY A 212 -19.94 -29.95 31.97
C GLY A 212 -18.57 -30.56 31.70
N SER A 213 -18.03 -30.45 30.48
CA SER A 213 -16.73 -31.06 30.15
C SER A 213 -15.56 -30.12 30.50
N ARG A 214 -14.54 -30.62 31.19
CA ARG A 214 -13.22 -29.96 31.29
C ARG A 214 -12.72 -29.71 29.87
N ALA A 215 -12.50 -28.44 29.54
CA ALA A 215 -12.03 -28.02 28.22
C ALA A 215 -10.54 -27.74 28.31
N TRP A 216 -9.76 -28.48 27.52
CA TRP A 216 -8.35 -28.26 27.29
C TRP A 216 -8.17 -27.23 26.18
N TRP A 217 -7.16 -26.37 26.32
CA TRP A 217 -6.91 -25.27 25.37
C TRP A 217 -5.50 -25.36 24.79
N LYS A 218 -5.40 -25.22 23.47
CA LYS A 218 -4.13 -25.02 22.75
C LYS A 218 -4.02 -23.56 22.36
N ALA A 219 -3.13 -22.81 23.03
CA ALA A 219 -2.86 -21.42 22.71
C ALA A 219 -1.65 -21.33 21.79
N VAL A 220 -1.84 -20.74 20.60
CA VAL A 220 -0.75 -20.45 19.65
C VAL A 220 -0.44 -18.96 19.77
N VAL A 221 0.68 -18.64 20.43
CA VAL A 221 1.09 -17.26 20.67
C VAL A 221 2.12 -16.85 19.63
N HIS A 222 1.84 -15.75 18.93
CA HIS A 222 2.72 -15.16 17.94
C HIS A 222 3.44 -13.97 18.57
N ALA A 223 4.62 -14.21 19.17
CA ALA A 223 5.38 -13.15 19.82
C ALA A 223 5.96 -12.13 18.81
N THR A 224 6.14 -12.49 17.54
CA THR A 224 6.44 -11.58 16.39
C THR A 224 6.13 -12.29 15.05
N ASP A 225 6.17 -11.56 13.92
CA ASP A 225 6.04 -12.05 12.52
C ASP A 225 6.95 -13.25 12.12
N SER A 226 7.82 -13.75 13.02
CA SER A 226 8.80 -14.77 12.69
C SER A 226 9.08 -15.84 13.76
N VAL A 227 8.37 -15.88 14.89
CA VAL A 227 8.46 -17.03 15.82
C VAL A 227 7.05 -17.38 16.31
N THR A 228 6.69 -18.65 16.17
CA THR A 228 5.44 -19.22 16.69
C THR A 228 5.81 -20.05 17.91
N TYR A 229 5.25 -19.73 19.07
CA TYR A 229 5.31 -20.59 20.25
C TYR A 229 3.98 -21.35 20.34
N GLU A 230 4.06 -22.68 20.44
CA GLU A 230 2.91 -23.55 20.68
C GLU A 230 3.02 -24.06 22.11
N ARG A 231 2.02 -23.76 22.95
CA ARG A 231 1.93 -24.27 24.31
C ARG A 231 0.50 -24.72 24.60
N GLU A 232 0.40 -25.79 25.38
CA GLU A 232 -0.85 -26.26 25.96
C GLU A 232 -0.98 -25.64 27.35
N VAL A 233 -2.16 -25.08 27.64
CA VAL A 233 -2.43 -24.46 28.93
C VAL A 233 -3.73 -25.05 29.45
N GLU A 234 -3.65 -25.68 30.62
CA GLU A 234 -4.82 -26.22 31.31
C GLU A 234 -5.45 -25.12 32.17
N PHE A 235 -6.77 -24.94 32.03
CA PHE A 235 -7.50 -23.93 32.80
C PHE A 235 -8.93 -24.39 33.10
N GLU A 236 -9.37 -24.16 34.33
CA GLU A 236 -10.74 -24.42 34.79
C GLU A 236 -11.46 -23.08 34.98
N SER A 237 -12.57 -22.85 34.27
CA SER A 237 -13.24 -21.54 34.27
C SER A 237 -14.05 -21.32 35.57
N PRO A 238 -13.85 -20.19 36.28
CA PRO A 238 -14.70 -19.84 37.43
C PRO A 238 -16.08 -19.30 37.02
N SER A 239 -16.30 -18.98 35.73
CA SER A 239 -17.54 -18.35 35.26
C SER A 239 -18.07 -19.01 33.99
N GLY A 240 -19.39 -19.12 33.87
CA GLY A 240 -20.06 -19.71 32.71
C GLY A 240 -19.88 -18.94 31.39
N ASP A 241 -19.06 -17.87 31.37
CA ASP A 241 -18.71 -17.12 30.16
C ASP A 241 -17.43 -17.69 29.51
N LYS A 242 -17.65 -18.44 28.43
CA LYS A 242 -16.62 -19.18 27.70
C LYS A 242 -15.62 -18.28 26.95
N PHE A 243 -15.92 -17.00 26.75
CA PHE A 243 -15.03 -16.06 26.06
C PHE A 243 -14.15 -15.27 27.03
N ALA A 244 -14.68 -14.91 28.21
CA ALA A 244 -13.87 -14.34 29.29
C ALA A 244 -12.80 -15.34 29.78
N ALA A 245 -13.13 -16.63 29.81
CA ALA A 245 -12.18 -17.69 30.12
C ALA A 245 -11.06 -17.82 29.07
N ALA A 246 -11.38 -17.62 27.79
CA ALA A 246 -10.41 -17.65 26.71
C ALA A 246 -9.46 -16.43 26.76
N ASP A 247 -9.99 -15.23 27.02
CA ASP A 247 -9.19 -14.02 27.17
C ASP A 247 -8.25 -14.10 28.39
N ALA A 248 -8.73 -14.61 29.53
CA ALA A 248 -7.91 -14.82 30.72
C ALA A 248 -6.81 -15.89 30.52
N ALA A 249 -7.13 -16.97 29.78
CA ALA A 249 -6.14 -17.98 29.41
C ALA A 249 -5.05 -17.43 28.47
N ILE A 250 -5.43 -16.53 27.56
CA ILE A 250 -4.49 -15.82 26.68
C ILE A 250 -3.59 -14.89 27.49
N GLU A 251 -4.13 -14.09 28.42
CA GLU A 251 -3.32 -13.22 29.28
C GLU A 251 -2.32 -14.00 30.14
N LYS A 252 -2.74 -15.11 30.76
CA LYS A 252 -1.87 -15.98 31.55
C LYS A 252 -0.77 -16.64 30.71
N ALA A 253 -1.07 -16.99 29.45
CA ALA A 253 -0.08 -17.51 28.52
C ALA A 253 0.98 -16.46 28.13
N TYR A 254 0.61 -15.17 28.06
CA TYR A 254 1.54 -14.08 27.77
C TYR A 254 2.49 -13.76 28.95
N GLU A 255 1.99 -13.80 30.19
CA GLU A 255 2.82 -13.56 31.39
C GLU A 255 3.89 -14.66 31.56
N LEU A 256 3.51 -15.93 31.42
CA LEU A 256 4.44 -17.07 31.54
C LEU A 256 5.55 -17.05 30.47
N THR A 257 5.25 -16.58 29.25
CA THR A 257 6.28 -16.44 28.20
C THR A 257 7.33 -15.36 28.48
N PHE A 258 7.04 -14.38 29.33
CA PHE A 258 7.98 -13.29 29.65
C PHE A 258 8.93 -13.69 30.79
N ASP A 259 8.43 -14.39 31.83
CA ASP A 259 9.26 -14.86 32.95
C ASP A 259 10.25 -15.97 32.56
N GLU A 260 9.98 -16.71 31.46
CA GLU A 260 10.93 -17.66 30.86
C GLU A 260 11.91 -16.95 29.91
N TRP A 261 11.50 -15.88 29.22
CA TRP A 261 12.37 -15.03 28.39
C TRP A 261 13.41 -14.28 29.25
N ASP A 262 13.01 -13.81 30.43
CA ASP A 262 13.87 -13.20 31.44
C ASP A 262 14.95 -14.19 31.95
N ARG A 263 14.57 -15.45 32.19
CA ARG A 263 15.51 -16.51 32.62
C ARG A 263 16.49 -16.99 31.54
N GLU A 264 16.11 -16.97 30.26
CA GLU A 264 16.95 -17.48 29.16
C GLU A 264 17.87 -16.43 28.52
N ILE A 265 17.62 -15.12 28.68
CA ILE A 265 18.36 -14.07 27.96
C ILE A 265 19.16 -13.13 28.88
N ASN A 266 18.74 -12.90 30.13
CA ASN A 266 19.41 -11.92 31.02
C ASN A 266 20.74 -12.39 31.66
N GLN A 267 21.37 -13.47 31.19
CA GLN A 267 22.72 -13.81 31.64
C GLN A 267 23.83 -12.95 31.00
N ASP A 268 23.54 -12.23 29.90
CA ASP A 268 24.56 -11.52 29.11
C ASP A 268 24.32 -10.02 28.91
N LEU A 269 23.30 -9.42 29.55
CA LEU A 269 22.98 -8.00 29.38
C LEU A 269 22.88 -7.30 30.73
N ASP A 270 23.86 -6.45 31.02
CA ASP A 270 23.91 -5.52 32.15
C ASP A 270 22.90 -4.38 31.93
N THR A 271 21.62 -4.72 31.95
CA THR A 271 20.51 -3.76 31.77
C THR A 271 19.60 -3.84 32.98
N ASP A 272 19.28 -2.69 33.56
CA ASP A 272 18.37 -2.58 34.70
C ASP A 272 17.01 -3.21 34.34
N VAL A 273 16.76 -4.38 34.92
CA VAL A 273 15.59 -5.22 34.62
C VAL A 273 14.29 -4.50 34.96
N ASP A 274 14.31 -3.59 35.93
CA ASP A 274 13.12 -2.84 36.32
C ASP A 274 12.82 -1.70 35.33
N GLU A 275 13.86 -1.09 34.74
CA GLU A 275 13.72 -0.11 33.65
C GLU A 275 13.20 -0.77 32.36
N VAL A 276 13.67 -1.98 32.05
CA VAL A 276 13.17 -2.78 30.91
C VAL A 276 11.74 -3.26 31.15
N LYS A 277 11.38 -3.64 32.38
CA LYS A 277 9.99 -3.98 32.76
C LYS A 277 9.07 -2.77 32.62
N GLU A 278 9.51 -1.58 32.99
CA GLU A 278 8.71 -0.36 32.83
C GLU A 278 8.63 0.08 31.36
N LEU A 279 9.71 -0.03 30.58
CA LEU A 279 9.71 0.17 29.13
C LEU A 279 8.84 -0.85 28.39
N TYR A 280 8.77 -2.11 28.84
CA TYR A 280 7.94 -3.15 28.25
C TYR A 280 6.47 -2.99 28.66
N ARG A 281 6.17 -2.66 29.92
CA ARG A 281 4.79 -2.30 30.36
C ARG A 281 4.32 -1.00 29.71
N THR A 282 5.20 -0.03 29.52
CA THR A 282 4.96 1.20 28.77
C THR A 282 4.79 0.88 27.30
N SER A 283 5.61 0.02 26.69
CA SER A 283 5.42 -0.47 25.33
C SER A 283 4.15 -1.30 25.17
N ILE A 284 3.66 -2.01 26.18
CA ILE A 284 2.38 -2.73 26.18
C ILE A 284 1.22 -1.74 26.37
N ARG A 285 1.34 -0.71 27.23
CA ARG A 285 0.37 0.40 27.34
C ARG A 285 0.34 1.26 26.07
N GLU A 286 1.49 1.46 25.45
CA GLU A 286 1.70 2.14 24.18
C GLU A 286 1.40 1.23 23.00
N LEU A 287 1.41 -0.10 23.09
CA LEU A 287 0.90 -1.03 22.07
C LEU A 287 -0.62 -1.11 22.18
N LYS A 288 -1.16 -1.11 23.41
CA LYS A 288 -2.58 -0.88 23.70
C LYS A 288 -3.02 0.54 23.27
N GLY A 289 -2.10 1.51 23.28
CA GLY A 289 -2.30 2.91 22.86
C GLY A 289 -1.96 3.22 21.38
N SER A 290 -1.10 2.45 20.72
CA SER A 290 -0.62 2.67 19.34
C SER A 290 -1.29 1.71 18.35
N THR A 291 -1.93 0.64 18.85
CA THR A 291 -3.09 0.08 18.17
C THR A 291 -4.25 1.07 18.10
N ALA A 292 -4.22 2.21 18.81
CA ALA A 292 -5.20 3.29 18.65
C ALA A 292 -4.90 4.23 17.47
N ARG A 293 -4.88 3.68 16.26
CA ARG A 293 -5.81 4.19 15.21
C ARG A 293 -6.59 3.01 14.62
N ASN A 294 -7.06 2.13 15.50
CA ASN A 294 -7.80 0.93 15.14
C ASN A 294 -9.11 1.32 14.44
N THR A 295 -9.26 0.89 13.20
CA THR A 295 -10.51 1.05 12.48
C THR A 295 -11.48 0.00 13.01
N SER A 296 -12.43 0.37 13.88
CA SER A 296 -13.39 -0.55 14.53
C SER A 296 -14.57 -0.97 13.63
N VAL A 297 -14.42 -0.82 12.30
CA VAL A 297 -15.50 -0.98 11.32
C VAL A 297 -15.10 -1.89 10.16
N MET A 298 -16.11 -2.43 9.48
CA MET A 298 -15.92 -3.23 8.27
C MET A 298 -15.66 -2.34 7.04
N LEU A 299 -14.67 -2.68 6.21
CA LEU A 299 -14.22 -1.88 5.08
C LEU A 299 -14.46 -2.60 3.74
N ALA A 300 -14.97 -1.86 2.76
CA ALA A 300 -15.27 -2.39 1.43
C ALA A 300 -14.04 -2.52 0.52
N THR A 301 -13.97 -3.58 -0.28
CA THR A 301 -13.04 -3.70 -1.42
C THR A 301 -13.57 -2.96 -2.65
N LYS A 302 -12.81 -2.93 -3.76
CA LYS A 302 -13.28 -2.42 -5.05
C LYS A 302 -13.96 -3.55 -5.80
N TRP A 303 -15.13 -3.31 -6.39
CA TRP A 303 -15.77 -4.28 -7.28
C TRP A 303 -14.93 -4.50 -8.54
N LYS A 304 -14.79 -5.76 -8.97
CA LYS A 304 -14.10 -6.11 -10.22
C LYS A 304 -15.16 -6.30 -11.31
N PRO A 305 -15.05 -5.64 -12.47
CA PRO A 305 -16.01 -5.82 -13.56
C PRO A 305 -16.15 -7.27 -14.07
N THR A 306 -15.18 -8.14 -13.77
CA THR A 306 -15.21 -9.57 -14.12
C THR A 306 -15.93 -10.44 -13.07
N SER A 307 -16.43 -9.88 -11.98
CA SER A 307 -17.15 -10.61 -10.92
C SER A 307 -18.65 -10.63 -11.21
N ASP A 308 -19.31 -11.77 -10.99
CA ASP A 308 -20.77 -11.90 -11.14
C ASP A 308 -21.51 -11.23 -9.96
N PRO A 309 -22.34 -10.20 -10.21
CA PRO A 309 -23.07 -9.51 -9.14
C PRO A 309 -24.42 -10.16 -8.82
N LYS A 310 -24.84 -11.21 -9.55
CA LYS A 310 -26.14 -11.85 -9.33
C LYS A 310 -26.30 -12.31 -7.89
N GLY A 311 -27.45 -11.99 -7.30
CA GLY A 311 -27.79 -12.37 -5.94
C GLY A 311 -27.24 -11.46 -4.85
N TRP A 312 -26.22 -10.63 -5.13
CA TRP A 312 -25.69 -9.64 -4.18
C TRP A 312 -26.73 -8.58 -3.82
N TRP A 313 -26.60 -8.01 -2.64
CA TRP A 313 -27.39 -6.87 -2.19
C TRP A 313 -26.70 -5.56 -2.55
N ALA A 314 -27.46 -4.64 -3.15
CA ALA A 314 -27.00 -3.33 -3.56
C ALA A 314 -27.69 -2.21 -2.78
N SER A 315 -26.93 -1.19 -2.40
CA SER A 315 -27.42 0.07 -1.84
C SER A 315 -26.69 1.27 -2.45
N GLU A 316 -27.29 2.46 -2.40
CA GLU A 316 -26.58 3.69 -2.81
C GLU A 316 -25.35 3.90 -1.92
N LYS A 317 -24.23 4.30 -2.54
CA LYS A 317 -23.06 4.77 -1.82
C LYS A 317 -23.26 6.26 -1.49
N PHE A 318 -23.34 6.56 -0.20
CA PHE A 318 -23.45 7.93 0.29
C PHE A 318 -22.08 8.59 0.40
N ASP A 319 -21.99 9.84 -0.07
CA ASP A 319 -20.82 10.71 0.05
C ASP A 319 -20.97 11.60 1.29
N GLY A 320 -20.69 11.03 2.46
CA GLY A 320 -20.85 11.70 3.75
C GLY A 320 -19.67 11.42 4.68
N LEU A 321 -19.94 11.43 5.99
CA LEU A 321 -18.95 11.07 7.00
C LEU A 321 -19.40 9.83 7.77
N ARG A 322 -18.68 8.72 7.57
CA ARG A 322 -18.93 7.46 8.26
C ARG A 322 -18.89 7.64 9.79
N ALA A 323 -19.96 7.19 10.43
CA ALA A 323 -20.11 7.22 11.88
C ALA A 323 -20.73 5.91 12.38
N VAL A 324 -20.16 5.39 13.46
CA VAL A 324 -20.72 4.30 14.26
C VAL A 324 -21.47 4.91 15.41
N TRP A 325 -22.77 4.67 15.49
CA TRP A 325 -23.53 4.96 16.70
C TRP A 325 -23.30 3.82 17.70
N ASP A 326 -22.80 4.11 18.90
CA ASP A 326 -22.53 3.10 19.93
C ASP A 326 -23.73 2.82 20.86
N GLY A 327 -24.86 3.48 20.62
CA GLY A 327 -26.02 3.48 21.51
C GLY A 327 -26.17 4.77 22.31
N LYS A 328 -25.15 5.64 22.32
CA LYS A 328 -25.12 6.91 23.07
C LYS A 328 -24.51 8.07 22.29
N LYS A 329 -23.47 7.82 21.49
CA LYS A 329 -22.71 8.83 20.73
C LYS A 329 -22.23 8.29 19.40
N PHE A 330 -21.84 9.20 18.52
CA PHE A 330 -21.24 8.86 17.24
C PHE A 330 -19.72 8.77 17.35
N ILE A 331 -19.17 7.67 16.85
CA ILE A 331 -17.75 7.38 16.78
C ILE A 331 -17.33 7.36 15.31
N THR A 332 -16.32 8.12 14.95
CA THR A 332 -15.69 8.11 13.63
C THR A 332 -15.04 6.75 13.34
N ARG A 333 -14.68 6.53 12.08
CA ARG A 333 -13.86 5.36 11.67
C ARG A 333 -12.63 5.12 12.56
N TYR A 334 -12.00 6.17 13.09
CA TYR A 334 -10.73 6.10 13.80
C TYR A 334 -10.87 6.26 15.32
N GLY A 335 -12.09 6.18 15.86
CA GLY A 335 -12.32 6.21 17.32
C GLY A 335 -12.64 7.60 17.90
N ASN A 336 -12.46 8.69 17.13
CA ASN A 336 -12.88 10.03 17.58
C ASN A 336 -14.40 10.14 17.70
N THR A 337 -14.91 11.07 18.50
CA THR A 337 -16.36 11.27 18.68
C THR A 337 -16.86 12.45 17.83
N PHE A 338 -18.01 12.30 17.17
CA PHE A 338 -18.77 13.44 16.63
C PHE A 338 -19.74 13.94 17.70
N ARG A 339 -19.79 15.27 17.89
CA ARG A 339 -20.63 15.92 18.90
C ARG A 339 -21.99 16.28 18.30
N ALA A 340 -22.87 15.29 18.18
CA ALA A 340 -24.26 15.54 17.79
C ALA A 340 -25.03 16.24 18.93
N PRO A 341 -25.90 17.21 18.63
CA PRO A 341 -26.79 17.81 19.63
C PRO A 341 -27.72 16.76 20.25
N PRO A 342 -28.06 16.85 21.55
CA PRO A 342 -28.93 15.87 22.20
C PRO A 342 -30.28 15.66 21.49
N TRP A 343 -30.87 16.72 20.93
CA TRP A 343 -32.13 16.62 20.19
C TRP A 343 -32.02 15.77 18.91
N PHE A 344 -30.83 15.68 18.31
CA PHE A 344 -30.61 14.95 17.07
C PHE A 344 -30.67 13.43 17.28
N THR A 345 -30.19 12.97 18.44
CA THR A 345 -30.09 11.53 18.78
C THR A 345 -31.13 11.08 19.80
N ALA A 346 -32.05 11.96 20.22
CA ALA A 346 -33.00 11.71 21.30
C ALA A 346 -33.86 10.44 21.11
N ASP A 347 -34.21 10.11 19.86
CA ASP A 347 -35.04 8.95 19.51
C ASP A 347 -34.24 7.75 18.96
N PHE A 348 -32.91 7.81 19.02
CA PHE A 348 -32.06 6.74 18.49
C PHE A 348 -32.11 5.50 19.37
N PRO A 349 -32.03 4.29 18.78
CA PRO A 349 -32.02 3.06 19.57
C PRO A 349 -30.69 2.90 20.32
N LYS A 350 -30.72 2.29 21.51
CA LYS A 350 -29.51 1.91 22.28
C LYS A 350 -28.79 0.68 21.68
N LYS A 351 -28.83 0.49 20.35
CA LYS A 351 -28.15 -0.59 19.62
C LYS A 351 -27.03 0.03 18.81
N LYS A 352 -25.90 -0.68 18.68
CA LYS A 352 -24.79 -0.24 17.83
C LYS A 352 -25.19 -0.25 16.35
N LEU A 353 -25.00 0.86 15.65
CA LEU A 353 -25.33 1.03 14.22
C LEU A 353 -24.11 1.51 13.44
N ASP A 354 -24.02 1.14 12.17
CA ASP A 354 -22.99 1.59 11.23
C ASP A 354 -23.67 2.30 10.05
N GLY A 355 -23.20 3.50 9.75
CA GLY A 355 -23.89 4.41 8.84
C GLY A 355 -23.03 5.59 8.41
N GLU A 356 -23.65 6.47 7.64
CA GLU A 356 -23.05 7.69 7.10
C GLU A 356 -23.84 8.92 7.57
N LEU A 357 -23.19 9.91 8.19
CA LEU A 357 -23.79 11.23 8.41
C LEU A 357 -23.77 12.01 7.10
N TRP A 358 -24.94 12.39 6.60
CA TRP A 358 -25.11 12.80 5.21
C TRP A 358 -26.03 14.03 5.08
N ALA A 359 -25.68 14.97 4.21
CA ALA A 359 -26.37 16.26 4.02
C ALA A 359 -27.08 16.39 2.66
N GLY A 360 -27.39 15.27 2.01
CA GLY A 360 -27.88 15.26 0.63
C GLY A 360 -26.76 15.00 -0.40
N ARG A 361 -27.16 14.76 -1.64
CA ARG A 361 -26.24 14.47 -2.75
C ARG A 361 -25.44 15.72 -3.10
N GLY A 362 -24.14 15.55 -3.38
CA GLY A 362 -23.23 16.66 -3.68
C GLY A 362 -22.82 17.53 -2.49
N ASN A 363 -23.34 17.28 -1.28
CA ASN A 363 -23.17 18.16 -0.11
C ASN A 363 -22.11 17.64 0.91
N PHE A 364 -21.07 16.94 0.45
CA PHE A 364 -20.03 16.39 1.33
C PHE A 364 -19.35 17.47 2.17
N GLN A 365 -19.01 18.62 1.58
CA GLN A 365 -18.34 19.73 2.24
C GLN A 365 -19.23 20.31 3.35
N GLN A 366 -20.53 20.44 3.10
CA GLN A 366 -21.50 20.88 4.09
C GLN A 366 -21.58 19.89 5.25
N ALA A 367 -21.74 18.59 4.95
CA ALA A 367 -21.75 17.54 5.98
C ALA A 367 -20.49 17.60 6.84
N SER A 368 -19.30 17.65 6.21
CA SER A 368 -18.00 17.69 6.89
C SER A 368 -17.83 18.92 7.78
N SER A 369 -18.25 20.09 7.29
CA SER A 369 -18.22 21.35 8.05
C SER A 369 -19.10 21.28 9.31
N VAL A 370 -20.31 20.72 9.18
CA VAL A 370 -21.26 20.62 10.30
C VAL A 370 -20.78 19.61 11.34
N VAL A 371 -20.48 18.37 10.96
CA VAL A 371 -20.27 17.29 11.94
C VAL A 371 -18.93 17.38 12.66
N ARG A 372 -17.95 18.11 12.12
CA ARG A 372 -16.64 18.34 12.76
C ARG A 372 -16.61 19.59 13.65
N SER A 373 -17.59 20.47 13.53
CA SER A 373 -17.62 21.73 14.27
C SER A 373 -18.19 21.53 15.68
N HIS A 374 -17.61 22.23 16.65
CA HIS A 374 -18.01 22.18 18.06
C HIS A 374 -19.25 23.02 18.38
N ALA A 375 -19.60 23.99 17.52
CA ALA A 375 -20.67 24.97 17.74
C ALA A 375 -21.84 24.83 16.75
N ALA A 376 -21.96 23.69 16.07
CA ALA A 376 -22.86 23.53 14.94
C ALA A 376 -24.34 23.23 15.29
N GLY A 377 -24.74 23.35 16.56
CA GLY A 377 -26.08 23.00 17.11
C GLY A 377 -27.20 22.89 16.08
N GLU A 378 -27.75 24.03 15.64
CA GLU A 378 -28.84 24.11 14.67
C GLU A 378 -28.51 23.61 13.25
N ARG A 379 -27.24 23.68 12.84
CA ARG A 379 -26.78 23.26 11.50
C ARG A 379 -26.91 21.74 11.29
N TRP A 380 -27.09 20.96 12.35
CA TRP A 380 -27.40 19.53 12.27
C TRP A 380 -28.78 19.23 11.68
N LYS A 381 -29.69 20.22 11.56
CA LYS A 381 -31.03 20.03 10.95
C LYS A 381 -30.96 19.52 9.50
N GLY A 382 -29.90 19.86 8.78
CA GLY A 382 -29.65 19.37 7.41
C GLY A 382 -28.96 18.00 7.32
N ILE A 383 -28.64 17.37 8.45
CA ILE A 383 -27.95 16.07 8.50
C ILE A 383 -28.96 14.94 8.70
N THR A 384 -28.76 13.83 7.99
CA THR A 384 -29.46 12.56 8.23
C THR A 384 -28.42 11.45 8.41
N TYR A 385 -28.63 10.58 9.40
CA TYR A 385 -27.81 9.39 9.59
C TYR A 385 -28.34 8.22 8.74
N MET A 386 -27.64 7.90 7.66
CA MET A 386 -27.98 6.84 6.72
C MET A 386 -27.39 5.51 7.21
N VAL A 387 -28.20 4.68 7.85
CA VAL A 387 -27.78 3.42 8.49
C VAL A 387 -27.82 2.28 7.49
N PHE A 388 -26.70 1.57 7.31
CA PHE A 388 -26.60 0.48 6.35
C PHE A 388 -26.29 -0.89 6.98
N ASP A 389 -25.80 -0.96 8.23
CA ASP A 389 -25.52 -2.23 8.91
C ASP A 389 -25.55 -2.04 10.44
N ALA A 390 -25.51 -3.15 11.18
CA ALA A 390 -25.38 -3.17 12.64
C ALA A 390 -24.45 -4.31 13.05
N PRO A 391 -23.32 -4.05 13.74
CA PRO A 391 -22.39 -5.10 14.16
C PRO A 391 -23.09 -6.19 15.00
N SER A 392 -22.98 -7.45 14.58
CA SER A 392 -23.43 -8.64 15.35
C SER A 392 -22.83 -9.92 14.76
N SER A 393 -23.08 -11.06 15.41
CA SER A 393 -22.71 -12.39 14.92
C SER A 393 -23.60 -12.94 13.80
N LYS A 394 -24.76 -12.30 13.55
CA LYS A 394 -25.73 -12.73 12.53
C LYS A 394 -25.21 -12.45 11.12
N ASP A 395 -25.75 -13.15 10.12
CA ASP A 395 -25.47 -12.89 8.72
C ASP A 395 -26.09 -11.56 8.23
N PHE A 396 -25.83 -11.17 6.97
CA PHE A 396 -26.24 -9.86 6.49
C PHE A 396 -27.77 -9.72 6.44
N GLU A 397 -28.47 -10.72 5.96
CA GLU A 397 -29.92 -10.76 5.83
C GLU A 397 -30.62 -10.62 7.18
N ASP A 398 -30.18 -11.39 8.18
CA ASP A 398 -30.71 -11.32 9.53
C ASP A 398 -30.41 -9.97 10.19
N ARG A 399 -29.22 -9.40 9.96
CA ARG A 399 -28.89 -8.05 10.42
C ARG A 399 -29.81 -7.01 9.78
N GLN A 400 -30.11 -7.14 8.49
CA GLN A 400 -31.05 -6.26 7.80
C GLN A 400 -32.49 -6.44 8.28
N ALA A 401 -32.92 -7.67 8.58
CA ALA A 401 -34.24 -7.95 9.14
C ALA A 401 -34.41 -7.32 10.54
N ASP A 402 -33.41 -7.49 11.41
CA ASP A 402 -33.35 -6.85 12.73
C ASP A 402 -33.43 -5.32 12.61
N LEU A 403 -32.68 -4.74 11.68
CA LEU A 403 -32.69 -3.30 11.42
C LEU A 403 -34.06 -2.82 10.92
N LYS A 404 -34.67 -3.53 9.97
CA LYS A 404 -36.02 -3.19 9.46
C LYS A 404 -37.05 -3.21 10.58
N ALA A 405 -37.04 -4.24 11.42
CA ALA A 405 -37.93 -4.33 12.58
C ALA A 405 -37.69 -3.19 13.58
N LEU A 406 -36.42 -2.88 13.86
CA LEU A 406 -36.03 -1.80 14.77
C LEU A 406 -36.49 -0.42 14.26
N PHE A 407 -36.26 -0.11 12.98
CA PHE A 407 -36.61 1.17 12.38
C PHE A 407 -38.12 1.33 12.19
N ARG A 408 -38.85 0.23 11.91
CA ARG A 408 -40.33 0.23 11.88
C ARG A 408 -40.92 0.59 13.25
N ARG A 409 -40.33 0.08 14.32
CA ARG A 409 -40.78 0.30 15.71
C ARG A 409 -40.38 1.67 16.24
N LYS A 410 -39.12 2.09 16.04
CA LYS A 410 -38.57 3.31 16.66
C LYS A 410 -38.80 4.58 15.83
N LYS A 411 -38.84 4.46 14.50
CA LYS A 411 -39.04 5.58 13.56
C LYS A 411 -38.22 6.85 13.92
N PRO A 412 -36.88 6.74 14.09
CA PRO A 412 -36.07 7.88 14.47
C PRO A 412 -36.14 8.98 13.40
N ARG A 413 -36.31 10.24 13.82
CA ARG A 413 -36.51 11.40 12.94
C ARG A 413 -35.29 11.71 12.08
N HIS A 414 -34.10 11.56 12.66
CA HIS A 414 -32.83 11.94 12.03
C HIS A 414 -31.98 10.76 11.55
N ALA A 415 -32.52 9.53 11.58
CA ALA A 415 -31.87 8.35 11.02
C ALA A 415 -32.79 7.61 10.03
N LYS A 416 -32.21 7.13 8.94
CA LYS A 416 -32.92 6.34 7.93
C LYS A 416 -32.18 5.05 7.65
N LEU A 417 -32.91 3.94 7.60
CA LEU A 417 -32.37 2.67 7.14
C LEU A 417 -32.21 2.70 5.62
N VAL A 418 -31.02 2.40 5.15
CA VAL A 418 -30.67 2.34 3.73
C VAL A 418 -31.36 1.14 3.08
N THR A 419 -32.04 1.38 1.96
CA THR A 419 -32.69 0.32 1.18
C THR A 419 -31.66 -0.59 0.53
N GLN A 420 -31.84 -1.91 0.70
CA GLN A 420 -31.06 -2.95 0.04
C GLN A 420 -31.89 -3.58 -1.08
N THR A 421 -31.33 -3.65 -2.29
CA THR A 421 -31.96 -4.22 -3.49
C THR A 421 -31.17 -5.42 -3.97
N ARG A 422 -31.83 -6.55 -4.24
CA ARG A 422 -31.14 -7.73 -4.75
C ARG A 422 -30.82 -7.58 -6.23
N VAL A 423 -29.55 -7.76 -6.58
CA VAL A 423 -29.06 -7.64 -7.96
C VAL A 423 -29.42 -8.91 -8.74
N ARG A 424 -29.89 -8.74 -9.98
CA ARG A 424 -30.40 -9.84 -10.81
C ARG A 424 -29.35 -10.34 -11.81
N ASN A 425 -28.53 -9.42 -12.31
CA ASN A 425 -27.47 -9.61 -13.30
C ASN A 425 -26.69 -8.29 -13.44
N ASP A 426 -25.67 -8.29 -14.30
CA ASP A 426 -24.85 -7.10 -14.60
C ASP A 426 -25.64 -5.91 -15.12
N ALA A 427 -26.60 -6.15 -16.03
CA ALA A 427 -27.44 -5.08 -16.57
C ALA A 427 -28.26 -4.38 -15.48
N HIS A 428 -28.78 -5.13 -14.50
CA HIS A 428 -29.48 -4.56 -13.36
C HIS A 428 -28.52 -3.73 -12.47
N LEU A 429 -27.30 -4.21 -12.22
CA LEU A 429 -26.30 -3.45 -11.47
C LEU A 429 -25.92 -2.13 -12.17
N ALA A 430 -25.67 -2.19 -13.48
CA ALA A 430 -25.38 -1.03 -14.29
C ALA A 430 -26.54 -0.01 -14.27
N GLN A 431 -27.78 -0.49 -14.31
CA GLN A 431 -28.96 0.35 -14.21
C GLN A 431 -29.09 1.02 -12.83
N LEU A 432 -28.84 0.27 -11.74
CA LEU A 432 -28.84 0.82 -10.38
C LEU A 432 -27.76 1.91 -10.22
N LEU A 433 -26.56 1.66 -10.75
CA LEU A 433 -25.47 2.63 -10.77
C LEU A 433 -25.84 3.90 -11.53
N LYS A 434 -26.31 3.76 -12.77
CA LYS A 434 -26.73 4.88 -13.61
C LYS A 434 -27.86 5.70 -12.95
N ARG A 435 -28.83 5.04 -12.31
CA ARG A 435 -29.91 5.73 -11.58
C ARG A 435 -29.41 6.49 -10.36
N ALA A 436 -28.45 5.94 -9.62
CA ALA A 436 -27.84 6.61 -8.48
C ALA A 436 -27.08 7.86 -8.95
N GLU A 437 -26.26 7.72 -9.98
CA GLU A 437 -25.44 8.80 -10.55
C GLU A 437 -26.27 9.89 -11.21
N ALA A 438 -27.33 9.53 -11.94
CA ALA A 438 -28.26 10.51 -12.52
C ALA A 438 -28.95 11.39 -11.48
N LYS A 439 -29.03 10.93 -10.22
CA LYS A 439 -29.55 11.72 -9.10
C LYS A 439 -28.45 12.49 -8.35
N GLY A 440 -27.18 12.34 -8.73
CA GLY A 440 -26.01 12.92 -8.05
C GLY A 440 -25.40 12.03 -6.95
N GLY A 441 -25.74 10.74 -6.92
CA GLY A 441 -25.19 9.75 -5.97
C GLY A 441 -23.76 9.34 -6.33
N GLU A 442 -22.99 8.85 -5.35
CA GLU A 442 -21.55 8.59 -5.52
C GLU A 442 -21.22 7.22 -6.17
N GLY A 443 -22.20 6.32 -6.21
CA GLY A 443 -22.05 4.95 -6.71
C GLY A 443 -22.94 3.96 -5.96
N ILE A 444 -22.54 2.68 -5.97
CA ILE A 444 -23.25 1.57 -5.32
C ILE A 444 -22.33 0.84 -4.33
N MET A 445 -22.88 0.43 -3.19
CA MET A 445 -22.27 -0.52 -2.26
C MET A 445 -22.90 -1.89 -2.48
N LEU A 446 -22.06 -2.92 -2.61
CA LEU A 446 -22.45 -4.31 -2.78
C LEU A 446 -22.15 -5.12 -1.51
N ARG A 447 -23.04 -6.05 -1.19
CA ARG A 447 -22.96 -7.00 -0.07
C ARG A 447 -23.27 -8.41 -0.51
N GLU A 448 -22.38 -9.34 -0.20
CA GLU A 448 -22.57 -10.75 -0.50
C GLU A 448 -23.65 -11.35 0.41
N PRO A 449 -24.54 -12.22 -0.12
CA PRO A 449 -25.52 -12.94 0.69
C PRO A 449 -24.88 -13.77 1.79
N GLY A 450 -25.48 -13.82 2.97
CA GLY A 450 -24.96 -14.59 4.12
C GLY A 450 -23.68 -14.01 4.74
N SER A 451 -23.20 -12.83 4.30
CA SER A 451 -21.90 -12.33 4.74
C SER A 451 -21.85 -11.89 6.21
N PRO A 452 -20.80 -12.26 6.97
CA PRO A 452 -20.67 -11.89 8.37
C PRO A 452 -20.27 -10.41 8.53
N TRP A 453 -20.58 -9.84 9.69
CA TRP A 453 -19.99 -8.57 10.09
C TRP A 453 -18.62 -8.83 10.73
N ARG A 454 -17.55 -8.26 10.17
CA ARG A 454 -16.19 -8.35 10.72
C ARG A 454 -15.45 -7.02 10.59
N VAL A 455 -14.66 -6.69 11.61
CA VAL A 455 -13.74 -5.55 11.55
C VAL A 455 -12.69 -5.80 10.46
N GLY A 456 -12.28 -4.74 9.76
CA GLY A 456 -11.26 -4.83 8.72
C GLY A 456 -11.83 -4.91 7.30
N ARG A 457 -10.96 -5.11 6.31
CA ARG A 457 -11.31 -5.06 4.88
C ARG A 457 -11.59 -6.45 4.34
N TRP A 458 -12.74 -6.63 3.69
CA TRP A 458 -13.20 -7.94 3.25
C TRP A 458 -13.85 -7.93 1.85
N PRO A 459 -13.76 -9.04 1.09
CA PRO A 459 -14.27 -9.11 -0.28
C PRO A 459 -15.80 -9.13 -0.37
N TRP A 460 -16.50 -9.62 0.66
CA TRP A 460 -17.97 -9.69 0.74
C TRP A 460 -18.68 -8.34 0.92
N ILE A 461 -17.92 -7.25 0.93
CA ILE A 461 -18.42 -5.88 0.82
C ILE A 461 -17.59 -5.15 -0.23
N ALA A 462 -18.23 -4.59 -1.24
CA ALA A 462 -17.55 -3.94 -2.35
C ALA A 462 -18.17 -2.59 -2.71
N LYS A 463 -17.39 -1.70 -3.30
CA LYS A 463 -17.87 -0.44 -3.89
C LYS A 463 -17.78 -0.47 -5.40
N VAL A 464 -18.85 -0.04 -6.05
CA VAL A 464 -19.02 0.12 -7.50
C VAL A 464 -19.16 1.62 -7.78
N LYS A 465 -18.44 2.12 -8.78
CA LYS A 465 -18.51 3.50 -9.26
C LYS A 465 -18.38 3.49 -10.77
N SER A 466 -19.10 4.35 -11.50
CA SER A 466 -18.78 4.55 -12.90
C SER A 466 -17.40 5.17 -13.05
N LEU A 467 -16.74 4.79 -14.13
CA LEU A 467 -15.63 5.52 -14.68
C LEU A 467 -16.22 6.25 -15.89
N ASP A 468 -16.45 7.56 -15.80
CA ASP A 468 -16.87 8.34 -16.95
C ASP A 468 -15.74 8.31 -17.97
N THR A 469 -16.01 8.02 -19.25
CA THR A 469 -15.00 8.14 -20.30
C THR A 469 -15.24 9.40 -21.12
N ALA A 470 -14.17 10.06 -21.51
CA ALA A 470 -14.19 11.20 -22.40
C ALA A 470 -12.91 11.24 -23.24
N GLU A 471 -12.87 12.20 -24.17
CA GLU A 471 -11.78 12.37 -25.12
C GLU A 471 -11.12 13.72 -24.92
N ALA A 472 -9.79 13.73 -25.06
CA ALA A 472 -9.01 14.96 -25.06
C ALA A 472 -7.83 14.83 -26.04
N ARG A 473 -7.38 15.97 -26.56
CA ARG A 473 -6.21 16.05 -27.45
C ARG A 473 -4.95 16.20 -26.62
N VAL A 474 -3.90 15.45 -26.92
CA VAL A 474 -2.59 15.64 -26.28
C VAL A 474 -1.98 16.96 -26.79
N VAL A 475 -1.69 17.87 -25.87
CA VAL A 475 -1.08 19.18 -26.17
C VAL A 475 0.32 19.32 -25.61
N GLY A 476 0.72 18.44 -24.69
CA GLY A 476 2.08 18.44 -24.17
C GLY A 476 2.33 17.34 -23.16
N TYR A 477 3.49 17.42 -22.49
CA TYR A 477 3.92 16.43 -21.51
C TYR A 477 4.53 17.12 -20.30
N THR A 478 4.46 16.48 -19.14
CA THR A 478 5.31 16.84 -18.01
C THR A 478 6.45 15.84 -17.86
N LYS A 479 7.64 16.31 -17.47
CA LYS A 479 8.76 15.43 -17.11
C LYS A 479 8.36 14.53 -15.94
N GLY A 480 8.62 13.24 -16.07
CA GLY A 480 8.45 12.29 -14.98
C GLY A 480 9.45 12.53 -13.87
N LYS A 481 9.01 12.30 -12.63
CA LYS A 481 9.83 12.41 -11.41
C LYS A 481 9.94 11.04 -10.75
N GLY A 482 10.96 10.82 -9.93
CA GLY A 482 11.16 9.56 -9.21
C GLY A 482 11.29 8.35 -10.15
N SER A 483 10.42 7.34 -10.02
CA SER A 483 10.48 6.11 -10.84
C SER A 483 10.21 6.31 -12.33
N PHE A 484 9.76 7.50 -12.74
CA PHE A 484 9.53 7.87 -14.15
C PHE A 484 10.51 8.95 -14.64
N SER A 485 11.62 9.18 -13.94
CA SER A 485 12.68 10.09 -14.40
C SER A 485 13.20 9.67 -15.79
N GLY A 486 13.41 10.64 -16.69
CA GLY A 486 13.77 10.42 -18.09
C GLY A 486 12.60 10.05 -19.02
N MET A 487 11.37 9.94 -18.50
CA MET A 487 10.17 9.58 -19.25
C MET A 487 9.06 10.62 -19.09
N VAL A 488 7.95 10.45 -19.81
CA VAL A 488 6.75 11.26 -19.59
C VAL A 488 6.11 10.90 -18.24
N GLY A 489 5.96 11.92 -17.38
CA GLY A 489 5.27 11.82 -16.10
C GLY A 489 3.74 11.86 -16.25
N ALA A 490 3.26 12.74 -17.11
CA ALA A 490 1.84 12.92 -17.40
C ALA A 490 1.67 13.50 -18.81
N LEU A 491 0.54 13.16 -19.45
CA LEU A 491 0.06 13.89 -20.62
C LEU A 491 -0.61 15.18 -20.15
N ILE A 492 -0.31 16.30 -20.82
CA ILE A 492 -1.12 17.50 -20.77
C ILE A 492 -2.10 17.37 -21.93
N VAL A 493 -3.40 17.41 -21.62
CA VAL A 493 -4.45 17.20 -22.61
C VAL A 493 -5.45 18.35 -22.58
N ALA A 494 -5.97 18.73 -23.74
CA ALA A 494 -7.00 19.75 -23.92
C ALA A 494 -8.33 19.09 -24.28
N MET A 495 -9.39 19.46 -23.56
CA MET A 495 -10.77 19.06 -23.87
C MET A 495 -11.32 19.88 -25.05
N LYS A 496 -12.50 19.50 -25.58
CA LYS A 496 -13.17 20.23 -26.67
C LYS A 496 -13.49 21.69 -26.33
N ASP A 497 -13.70 22.00 -25.04
CA ASP A 497 -13.95 23.36 -24.54
C ASP A 497 -12.66 24.16 -24.30
N GLY A 498 -11.51 23.66 -24.78
CA GLY A 498 -10.20 24.32 -24.69
C GLY A 498 -9.50 24.19 -23.33
N LYS A 499 -10.17 23.65 -22.31
CA LYS A 499 -9.57 23.54 -20.98
C LYS A 499 -8.54 22.42 -20.92
N GLU A 500 -7.40 22.72 -20.31
CA GLU A 500 -6.29 21.78 -20.15
C GLU A 500 -6.24 21.14 -18.76
N PHE A 501 -5.84 19.88 -18.72
CA PHE A 501 -5.54 19.18 -17.47
C PHE A 501 -4.51 18.07 -17.68
N LYS A 502 -4.00 17.51 -16.57
CA LYS A 502 -2.94 16.49 -16.58
C LYS A 502 -3.51 15.10 -16.33
N ILE A 503 -3.09 14.13 -17.14
CA ILE A 503 -3.36 12.70 -16.94
C ILE A 503 -2.05 12.00 -16.63
N SER A 504 -1.82 11.70 -15.35
CA SER A 504 -0.61 11.01 -14.86
C SER A 504 -0.81 9.53 -14.60
N SER A 505 -2.07 9.07 -14.52
CA SER A 505 -2.43 7.68 -14.22
C SER A 505 -2.92 6.94 -15.46
N GLY A 506 -2.75 5.62 -15.53
CA GLY A 506 -3.19 4.80 -16.66
C GLY A 506 -2.16 4.60 -17.76
N LEU A 507 -1.16 5.47 -17.84
CA LEU A 507 0.02 5.29 -18.71
C LEU A 507 0.89 4.16 -18.17
N ASP A 508 1.07 3.11 -18.96
CA ASP A 508 2.01 2.03 -18.65
C ASP A 508 3.46 2.44 -18.94
N TYR A 509 4.41 1.50 -18.83
CA TYR A 509 5.82 1.82 -19.09
C TYR A 509 6.09 2.20 -20.55
N ASN A 510 5.43 1.53 -21.50
CA ASN A 510 5.60 1.81 -22.92
C ASN A 510 4.96 3.15 -23.31
N ASP A 511 3.78 3.48 -22.78
CA ASP A 511 3.15 4.79 -22.96
C ASP A 511 4.00 5.93 -22.38
N ARG A 512 4.90 5.68 -21.44
CA ARG A 512 5.78 6.71 -20.85
C ARG A 512 7.07 6.91 -21.62
N MET A 513 7.59 5.82 -22.18
CA MET A 513 8.75 5.83 -23.08
C MET A 513 8.38 6.37 -24.46
N ASN A 514 7.21 5.96 -24.96
CA ASN A 514 6.67 6.29 -26.28
C ASN A 514 5.27 6.93 -26.10
N PRO A 515 5.19 8.17 -25.59
CA PRO A 515 3.92 8.79 -25.29
C PRO A 515 3.05 8.98 -26.53
N PRO A 516 1.71 8.92 -26.37
CA PRO A 516 0.78 9.44 -27.36
C PRO A 516 1.24 10.81 -27.86
N LYS A 517 1.49 10.91 -29.17
CA LYS A 517 2.09 12.12 -29.77
C LYS A 517 1.22 13.35 -29.50
N VAL A 518 1.84 14.52 -29.37
CA VAL A 518 1.13 15.81 -29.42
C VAL A 518 0.27 15.85 -30.68
N GLY A 519 -0.98 16.26 -30.52
CA GLY A 519 -2.04 16.23 -31.54
C GLY A 519 -2.88 14.94 -31.56
N ALA A 520 -2.46 13.86 -30.89
CA ALA A 520 -3.25 12.63 -30.82
C ALA A 520 -4.50 12.81 -29.95
N MET A 521 -5.62 12.24 -30.38
CA MET A 521 -6.80 12.09 -29.54
C MET A 521 -6.67 10.87 -28.64
N VAL A 522 -6.87 11.07 -27.34
CA VAL A 522 -6.81 10.00 -26.33
C VAL A 522 -8.13 9.87 -25.61
N GLU A 523 -8.50 8.63 -25.32
CA GLU A 523 -9.64 8.30 -24.45
C GLU A 523 -9.14 8.19 -23.01
N TYR A 524 -9.85 8.81 -22.07
CA TYR A 524 -9.53 8.78 -20.65
C TYR A 524 -10.77 8.51 -19.81
N ALA A 525 -10.61 7.73 -18.74
CA ALA A 525 -11.60 7.55 -17.69
C ALA A 525 -11.42 8.62 -16.60
N TYR A 526 -12.49 9.05 -15.95
CA TYR A 526 -12.46 9.97 -14.82
C TYR A 526 -13.63 9.71 -13.85
N GLN A 527 -13.61 10.35 -12.67
CA GLN A 527 -14.68 10.23 -11.67
C GLN A 527 -15.13 11.61 -11.21
N GLY A 528 -16.19 12.13 -11.84
CA GLY A 528 -16.73 13.46 -11.56
C GLY A 528 -15.83 14.60 -12.06
N LYS A 529 -16.33 15.84 -11.97
CA LYS A 529 -15.63 17.06 -12.39
C LYS A 529 -15.40 18.00 -11.20
N SER A 530 -14.45 18.93 -11.32
CA SER A 530 -14.34 20.08 -10.41
C SER A 530 -15.40 21.13 -10.74
N ASP A 531 -15.55 22.13 -9.87
CA ASP A 531 -16.49 23.24 -10.06
C ASP A 531 -16.18 24.06 -11.33
N ARG A 532 -14.95 23.93 -11.87
CA ARG A 532 -14.50 24.53 -13.14
C ARG A 532 -14.70 23.59 -14.35
N GLY A 533 -15.31 22.43 -14.14
CA GLY A 533 -15.57 21.42 -15.17
C GLY A 533 -14.38 20.48 -15.48
N ILE A 534 -13.30 20.52 -14.70
CA ILE A 534 -12.10 19.68 -14.96
C ILE A 534 -12.30 18.25 -14.42
N PRO A 535 -12.10 17.20 -15.22
CA PRO A 535 -12.18 15.80 -14.79
C PRO A 535 -11.29 15.48 -13.58
N LYS A 536 -11.86 14.86 -12.53
CA LYS A 536 -11.11 14.40 -11.35
C LYS A 536 -10.69 12.94 -11.50
N LEU A 537 -9.53 12.61 -10.92
CA LEU A 537 -8.97 11.24 -10.94
C LEU A 537 -8.83 10.65 -12.36
N ALA A 538 -8.50 11.50 -13.32
CA ALA A 538 -8.42 11.10 -14.72
C ALA A 538 -7.30 10.07 -14.95
N ARG A 539 -7.61 9.09 -15.80
CA ARG A 539 -6.78 7.93 -16.12
C ARG A 539 -6.79 7.69 -17.63
N TYR A 540 -5.62 7.65 -18.22
CA TYR A 540 -5.44 7.30 -19.63
C TYR A 540 -5.93 5.87 -19.89
N ILE A 541 -6.66 5.68 -20.99
CA ILE A 541 -7.11 4.37 -21.48
C ILE A 541 -6.33 3.98 -22.73
N ARG A 542 -6.42 4.77 -23.81
CA ARG A 542 -5.79 4.47 -25.11
C ARG A 542 -5.75 5.68 -26.05
N VAL A 543 -4.91 5.62 -27.08
CA VAL A 543 -5.00 6.48 -28.27
C VAL A 543 -6.18 6.04 -29.14
N ARG A 544 -6.96 7.00 -29.64
CA ARG A 544 -8.04 6.76 -30.60
C ARG A 544 -7.47 6.64 -32.02
N LYS A 545 -7.91 5.62 -32.76
CA LYS A 545 -7.41 5.29 -34.12
C LYS A 545 -8.34 5.80 -35.23
N ASP A 546 -9.50 6.29 -34.84
CA ASP A 546 -10.65 6.66 -35.67
C ASP A 546 -10.77 8.17 -35.94
N VAL A 547 -9.77 8.97 -35.57
CA VAL A 547 -9.77 10.43 -35.79
C VAL A 547 -8.79 10.78 -36.93
N PRO A 548 -9.24 11.47 -37.99
CA PRO A 548 -8.37 11.87 -39.11
C PRO A 548 -7.19 12.72 -38.63
N LYS A 549 -5.97 12.38 -39.08
CA LYS A 549 -4.77 13.16 -38.78
C LYS A 549 -4.85 14.51 -39.50
N THR A 550 -5.17 15.59 -38.77
CA THR A 550 -5.01 16.95 -39.30
C THR A 550 -3.53 17.22 -39.61
N ARG A 551 -3.24 17.57 -40.87
CA ARG A 551 -1.89 17.87 -41.38
C ARG A 551 -1.25 19.01 -40.58
N ALA A 552 -0.01 18.81 -40.12
CA ALA A 552 0.80 19.86 -39.53
C ALA A 552 1.16 20.92 -40.58
N ARG A 553 0.91 22.19 -40.28
CA ARG A 553 1.29 23.34 -41.12
C ARG A 553 2.81 23.53 -41.03
N LYS A 554 3.50 23.53 -42.18
CA LYS A 554 4.92 23.91 -42.27
C LYS A 554 5.04 25.40 -41.93
N VAL A 555 5.88 25.75 -40.96
CA VAL A 555 6.27 27.14 -40.67
C VAL A 555 7.42 27.50 -41.61
N SER A 556 7.21 28.49 -42.48
CA SER A 556 8.25 29.10 -43.30
C SER A 556 9.03 30.12 -42.48
N SER A 557 10.34 30.16 -42.71
CA SER A 557 11.28 31.14 -42.19
C SER A 557 11.03 32.53 -42.78
N SER A 558 10.43 33.42 -42.00
CA SER A 558 10.62 34.89 -42.09
C SER A 558 9.93 35.54 -40.91
N GLY A 559 10.66 36.47 -40.28
CA GLY A 559 10.34 37.05 -38.99
C GLY A 559 9.20 38.07 -38.99
N LYS A 560 8.89 38.47 -37.74
CA LYS A 560 7.94 39.47 -37.23
C LYS A 560 6.52 38.94 -36.97
N PHE A 561 6.27 38.74 -35.67
CA PHE A 561 4.95 38.78 -35.06
C PHE A 561 4.57 40.26 -34.87
N ASP A 562 3.38 40.69 -35.30
CA ASP A 562 2.30 40.94 -34.33
C ASP A 562 0.90 41.16 -34.97
N LEU A 563 -0.07 40.62 -34.23
CA LEU A 563 -1.50 40.92 -34.01
C LEU A 563 -2.54 41.10 -35.15
N ASP A 564 -3.68 40.44 -34.88
CA ASP A 564 -5.07 40.61 -35.36
C ASP A 564 -5.51 40.02 -36.70
N ALA A 565 -6.19 38.86 -36.65
CA ALA A 565 -7.49 38.59 -37.29
C ALA A 565 -7.89 37.10 -37.13
N GLU A 566 -8.68 36.77 -36.10
CA GLU A 566 -9.56 35.59 -36.12
C GLU A 566 -11.01 36.08 -36.29
N LEU A 567 -11.47 36.14 -37.53
CA LEU A 567 -12.88 36.07 -37.89
C LEU A 567 -13.08 34.75 -38.63
N PHE A 568 -13.63 33.77 -37.91
CA PHE A 568 -14.02 32.49 -38.47
C PHE A 568 -15.41 32.65 -39.09
N ASP A 569 -15.47 32.42 -40.41
CA ASP A 569 -16.67 32.42 -41.23
C ASP A 569 -17.67 31.37 -40.73
N LEU A 570 -18.82 31.84 -40.23
CA LEU A 570 -19.84 31.05 -39.54
C LEU A 570 -20.82 30.37 -40.51
N ASP A 571 -20.82 30.75 -41.79
CA ASP A 571 -21.85 30.32 -42.74
C ASP A 571 -21.53 28.94 -43.36
N ALA A 572 -20.26 28.55 -43.39
CA ALA A 572 -19.85 27.22 -43.85
C ALA A 572 -20.13 26.07 -42.85
N PHE A 573 -20.54 26.37 -41.61
CA PHE A 573 -20.71 25.36 -40.56
C PHE A 573 -22.16 24.87 -40.39
N LEU A 574 -23.17 25.63 -40.84
CA LEU A 574 -24.58 25.30 -40.54
C LEU A 574 -25.37 24.64 -41.66
N GLY A 575 -24.81 24.46 -42.87
CA GLY A 575 -25.40 23.58 -43.89
C GLY A 575 -26.89 23.82 -44.14
N LEU A 576 -27.28 25.08 -44.33
CA LEU A 576 -28.57 25.46 -44.90
C LEU A 576 -28.29 25.94 -46.33
N ASP A 577 -29.01 25.38 -47.30
CA ASP A 577 -28.99 25.85 -48.70
C ASP A 577 -29.46 27.31 -48.82
#